data_AF-A0A954I6F3-F1
#
_entry.id   AF-A0A954I6F3-F1
#
_cell.length_a   1.000
_cell.length_b   1.000
_cell.length_c   1.000
_cell.angle_alpha   90.00
_cell.angle_beta   90.00
_cell.angle_gamma   90.00
#
_symmetry.space_group_name_H-M   'P 1'
#
loop_
_entity.id
_entity.type
_entity.pdbx_description
1 polymer ?
#
loop_
_entity_poly.entity_id
_entity_poly.type
_entity_poly.pdbx_seq_one_letter_code
_entity_poly.pdbx_strand_id
1 'polypeptide(L)'
;MLSIAFELASENPAYEDMASKFFEHYVSIAEAMNSLDGNGLWDEEDGFYYDHLHINGDSIPLRIRSMVGIIPLFTVDILDQRVIDRLPGFKRRLNWFQTRRKVLSNAMTFMQSEGGRKGTPLRMLAIPTEDRLRSILRYLLDEDEFLSDYGVRSLSKYHEKHPFTFHVNGREETVRYVP
;
A
#
# COMPACT_ATOMS: atom_id res chain seq x y z
N MET A 1 -11.90 4.17 -2.78
CA MET A 1 -12.91 3.77 -3.78
C MET A 1 -13.56 2.43 -3.46
N LEU A 2 -12.78 1.38 -3.17
CA LEU A 2 -13.33 0.09 -2.73
C LEU A 2 -14.25 0.24 -1.50
N SER A 3 -13.78 0.86 -0.42
CA SER A 3 -14.61 1.11 0.77
C SER A 3 -15.94 1.80 0.46
N ILE A 4 -15.91 2.83 -0.41
CA ILE A 4 -17.12 3.56 -0.82
C ILE A 4 -18.07 2.64 -1.58
N ALA A 5 -17.57 1.90 -2.58
CA ALA A 5 -18.40 1.01 -3.38
C ALA A 5 -18.97 -0.15 -2.55
N PHE A 6 -18.19 -0.67 -1.60
CA PHE A 6 -18.59 -1.73 -0.71
C PHE A 6 -19.66 -1.26 0.30
N GLU A 7 -19.51 -0.05 0.83
CA GLU A 7 -20.52 0.58 1.70
C GLU A 7 -21.84 0.78 0.94
N LEU A 8 -21.80 1.33 -0.28
CA LEU A 8 -23.00 1.51 -1.11
C LEU A 8 -23.66 0.18 -1.47
N ALA A 9 -22.86 -0.86 -1.76
CA ALA A 9 -23.36 -2.19 -2.07
C ALA A 9 -24.05 -2.86 -0.88
N SER A 10 -23.73 -2.45 0.36
CA SER A 10 -24.38 -2.98 1.56
C SER A 10 -25.88 -2.61 1.66
N GLU A 11 -26.26 -1.46 1.10
CA GLU A 11 -27.62 -0.93 1.06
C GLU A 11 -28.31 -1.17 -0.28
N ASN A 12 -27.56 -1.16 -1.40
CA ASN A 12 -28.09 -1.36 -2.73
C ASN A 12 -27.20 -2.32 -3.57
N PRO A 13 -27.67 -3.55 -3.84
CA PRO A 13 -26.93 -4.54 -4.63
C PRO A 13 -26.52 -4.09 -6.04
N ALA A 14 -27.12 -3.03 -6.61
CA ALA A 14 -26.70 -2.48 -7.90
C ALA A 14 -25.23 -2.00 -7.91
N TYR A 15 -24.64 -1.71 -6.74
CA TYR A 15 -23.23 -1.33 -6.61
C TYR A 15 -22.28 -2.52 -6.47
N GLU A 16 -22.79 -3.76 -6.47
CA GLU A 16 -22.00 -4.98 -6.28
C GLU A 16 -20.88 -5.13 -7.32
N ASP A 17 -21.18 -4.86 -8.59
CA ASP A 17 -20.19 -4.95 -9.65
C ASP A 17 -19.12 -3.86 -9.55
N MET A 18 -19.46 -2.69 -9.00
CA MET A 18 -18.47 -1.65 -8.69
C MET A 18 -17.55 -2.07 -7.55
N ALA A 19 -18.11 -2.62 -6.46
CA ALA A 19 -17.31 -3.15 -5.35
C ALA A 19 -16.35 -4.24 -5.85
N SER A 20 -16.85 -5.13 -6.72
CA SER A 20 -16.05 -6.18 -7.35
C SER A 20 -14.91 -5.61 -8.20
N LYS A 21 -15.21 -4.64 -9.07
CA LYS A 21 -14.20 -3.97 -9.92
C LYS A 21 -13.12 -3.30 -9.09
N PHE A 22 -13.49 -2.54 -8.06
CA PHE A 22 -12.50 -1.85 -7.23
C PHE A 22 -11.68 -2.81 -6.36
N PHE A 23 -12.23 -3.97 -5.99
CA PHE A 23 -11.47 -5.02 -5.34
C PHE A 23 -10.42 -5.62 -6.29
N GLU A 24 -10.79 -5.92 -7.54
CA GLU A 24 -9.84 -6.38 -8.56
C GLU A 24 -8.73 -5.34 -8.81
N HIS A 25 -9.08 -4.06 -8.93
CA HIS A 25 -8.09 -2.98 -9.05
C HIS A 25 -7.17 -2.89 -7.84
N TYR A 26 -7.73 -3.02 -6.63
CA TYR A 26 -6.94 -3.00 -5.40
C TYR A 26 -5.87 -4.10 -5.43
N VAL A 27 -6.26 -5.32 -5.80
CA VAL A 27 -5.34 -6.45 -5.93
C VAL A 27 -4.26 -6.17 -6.97
N SER A 28 -4.64 -5.70 -8.17
CA SER A 28 -3.67 -5.41 -9.23
C SER A 28 -2.69 -4.29 -8.85
N ILE A 29 -3.13 -3.28 -8.10
CA ILE A 29 -2.25 -2.23 -7.57
C ILE A 29 -1.29 -2.83 -6.55
N ALA A 30 -1.78 -3.64 -5.61
CA ALA A 30 -0.94 -4.27 -4.61
C ALA A 30 0.13 -5.18 -5.25
N GLU A 31 -0.26 -5.96 -6.27
CA GLU A 31 0.66 -6.75 -7.09
C GLU A 31 1.72 -5.87 -7.75
N ALA A 32 1.33 -4.83 -8.49
CA ALA A 32 2.28 -3.95 -9.16
C ALA A 32 3.24 -3.30 -8.14
N MET A 33 2.73 -2.78 -7.03
CA MET A 33 3.55 -2.13 -6.01
C MET A 33 4.56 -3.06 -5.35
N ASN A 34 4.31 -4.37 -5.30
CA ASN A 34 5.12 -5.32 -4.53
C ASN A 34 5.82 -6.40 -5.37
N SER A 35 5.61 -6.42 -6.69
CA SER A 35 6.17 -7.47 -7.56
C SER A 35 6.54 -7.02 -8.98
N LEU A 36 6.22 -5.78 -9.39
CA LEU A 36 6.64 -5.27 -10.70
C LEU A 36 8.17 -5.30 -10.81
N ASP A 37 8.70 -5.84 -11.92
CA ASP A 37 10.14 -5.97 -12.18
C ASP A 37 10.96 -6.73 -11.10
N GLY A 38 10.29 -7.57 -10.29
CA GLY A 38 10.90 -8.43 -9.27
C GLY A 38 10.51 -8.05 -7.85
N ASN A 39 10.78 -6.81 -7.43
CA ASN A 39 10.54 -6.33 -6.06
C ASN A 39 9.42 -5.27 -5.96
N GLY A 40 8.90 -4.80 -7.09
CA GLY A 40 7.99 -3.66 -7.14
C GLY A 40 8.68 -2.38 -6.72
N LEU A 41 7.99 -1.58 -5.90
CA LEU A 41 8.47 -0.32 -5.33
C LEU A 41 9.16 -0.51 -3.97
N TRP A 42 9.20 -1.74 -3.47
CA TRP A 42 9.77 -2.04 -2.15
C TRP A 42 11.27 -2.31 -2.28
N ASP A 43 12.08 -1.51 -1.59
CA ASP A 43 13.50 -1.74 -1.45
C ASP A 43 13.73 -2.61 -0.19
N GLU A 44 14.24 -3.83 -0.37
CA GLU A 44 14.48 -4.78 0.73
C GLU A 44 15.71 -4.42 1.58
N GLU A 45 16.65 -3.63 1.04
CA GLU A 45 17.85 -3.19 1.75
C GLU A 45 17.50 -2.10 2.77
N ASP A 46 16.74 -1.11 2.33
CA ASP A 46 16.26 -0.01 3.16
C ASP A 46 14.96 -0.36 3.90
N GLY A 47 14.21 -1.36 3.45
CA GLY A 47 12.91 -1.68 4.03
C GLY A 47 11.92 -0.51 3.94
N PHE A 48 11.88 0.15 2.78
CA PHE A 48 11.04 1.32 2.49
C PHE A 48 10.54 1.30 1.05
N TYR A 49 9.42 1.99 0.78
CA TYR A 49 8.90 2.14 -0.59
C TYR A 49 9.50 3.37 -1.27
N TYR A 50 10.01 3.17 -2.49
CA TYR A 50 10.54 4.24 -3.32
C TYR A 50 9.84 4.30 -4.68
N ASP A 51 9.74 5.50 -5.24
CA ASP A 51 9.33 5.64 -6.63
C ASP A 51 10.46 5.17 -7.54
N HIS A 52 10.11 4.65 -8.72
CA HIS A 52 11.08 4.21 -9.70
C HIS A 52 11.06 5.13 -10.93
N LEU A 53 12.25 5.56 -11.33
CA LEU A 53 12.45 6.27 -12.59
C LEU A 53 12.77 5.26 -13.69
N HIS A 54 11.93 5.23 -14.72
CA HIS A 54 12.19 4.44 -15.92
C HIS A 54 12.87 5.30 -16.98
N ILE A 55 14.15 5.02 -17.27
CA ILE A 55 14.93 5.74 -18.27
C ILE A 55 15.80 4.77 -19.06
N ASN A 56 15.80 4.88 -20.39
CA ASN A 56 16.58 4.03 -21.30
C ASN A 56 16.33 2.51 -21.13
N GLY A 57 15.18 2.12 -20.59
CA GLY A 57 14.84 0.71 -20.31
C GLY A 57 15.26 0.23 -18.92
N ASP A 58 16.00 1.04 -18.16
CA ASP A 58 16.37 0.75 -16.78
C ASP A 58 15.32 1.30 -15.82
N SER A 59 15.09 0.57 -14.72
CA SER A 59 14.26 0.99 -13.59
C SER A 59 15.15 1.34 -12.42
N ILE A 60 15.18 2.62 -12.03
CA ILE A 60 16.09 3.14 -11.00
C ILE A 60 15.28 3.59 -9.78
N PRO A 61 15.49 3.02 -8.59
CA PRO A 61 14.81 3.47 -7.38
C PRO A 61 15.30 4.88 -6.99
N LEU A 62 14.36 5.80 -6.84
CA LEU A 62 14.60 7.12 -6.28
C LEU A 62 14.55 7.01 -4.76
N ARG A 63 15.72 6.76 -4.14
CA ARG A 63 15.90 6.54 -2.69
C ARG A 63 15.68 7.82 -1.86
N ILE A 64 14.48 8.36 -1.97
CA ILE A 64 13.99 9.55 -1.30
C ILE A 64 12.95 9.09 -0.27
N ARG A 65 13.30 9.18 1.01
CA ARG A 65 12.41 8.87 2.14
C ARG A 65 11.40 9.99 2.29
N SER A 66 10.39 9.98 1.43
CA SER A 66 9.30 10.96 1.43
C SER A 66 7.99 10.35 1.91
N MET A 67 7.00 11.21 2.13
CA MET A 67 5.65 10.82 2.47
C MET A 67 4.98 9.98 1.36
N VAL A 68 5.48 10.01 0.12
CA VAL A 68 4.98 9.12 -0.92
C VAL A 68 5.25 7.65 -0.56
N GLY A 69 6.43 7.35 0.00
CA GLY A 69 6.80 6.00 0.42
C GLY A 69 5.99 5.45 1.61
N ILE A 70 5.23 6.30 2.31
CA ILE A 70 4.33 5.86 3.39
C ILE A 70 2.87 5.72 2.95
N ILE A 71 2.50 6.20 1.75
CA ILE A 71 1.14 6.09 1.20
C ILE A 71 0.57 4.66 1.28
N PRO A 72 1.34 3.58 1.05
CA PRO A 72 0.82 2.21 1.17
C PRO A 72 0.13 1.93 2.51
N LEU A 73 0.54 2.60 3.60
CA LEU A 73 -0.06 2.42 4.93
C LEU A 73 -1.50 2.93 5.02
N PHE A 74 -1.89 3.87 4.16
CA PHE A 74 -3.26 4.41 4.16
C PHE A 74 -4.25 3.54 3.39
N THR A 75 -3.78 2.46 2.76
CA THR A 75 -4.60 1.61 1.88
C THR A 75 -5.40 0.52 2.61
N VAL A 76 -5.60 0.68 3.93
CA VAL A 76 -6.33 -0.31 4.73
C VAL A 76 -7.82 -0.28 4.39
N ASP A 77 -8.39 -1.44 4.06
CA ASP A 77 -9.82 -1.62 3.86
C ASP A 77 -10.37 -2.76 4.73
N ILE A 78 -11.59 -2.59 5.25
CA ILE A 78 -12.24 -3.57 6.13
C ILE A 78 -13.53 -4.05 5.47
N LEU A 79 -13.55 -5.32 5.09
CA LEU A 79 -14.70 -5.98 4.50
C LEU A 79 -15.45 -6.79 5.57
N ASP A 80 -16.67 -6.36 5.87
CA ASP A 80 -17.56 -7.05 6.82
C ASP A 80 -18.18 -8.29 6.18
N GLN A 81 -18.04 -9.45 6.83
CA GLN A 81 -18.56 -10.71 6.32
C GLN A 81 -20.08 -10.67 6.08
N ARG A 82 -20.85 -9.89 6.85
CA ARG A 82 -22.31 -9.74 6.65
C ARG A 82 -22.65 -9.11 5.31
N VAL A 83 -21.85 -8.13 4.90
CA VAL A 83 -22.02 -7.46 3.61
C VAL A 83 -21.57 -8.40 2.49
N ILE A 84 -20.42 -9.08 2.66
CA ILE A 84 -19.95 -10.09 1.70
C ILE A 84 -21.03 -11.17 1.45
N ASP A 85 -21.69 -11.65 2.49
CA ASP A 85 -22.69 -12.72 2.37
C ASP A 85 -23.96 -12.28 1.64
N ARG A 86 -24.25 -10.98 1.58
CA ARG A 86 -25.36 -10.39 0.82
C ARG A 86 -25.00 -10.12 -0.65
N LEU A 87 -23.72 -10.19 -1.00
CA LEU A 87 -23.18 -9.86 -2.32
C LEU A 87 -22.57 -11.13 -2.97
N PRO A 88 -23.38 -12.01 -3.58
CA PRO A 88 -22.94 -13.32 -4.05
C PRO A 88 -21.92 -13.24 -5.21
N GLY A 89 -22.02 -12.24 -6.08
CA GLY A 89 -21.05 -11.94 -7.12
C GLY A 89 -19.72 -11.45 -6.58
N PHE A 90 -19.73 -10.52 -5.64
CA PHE A 90 -18.53 -10.07 -4.93
C PHE A 90 -17.86 -11.22 -4.18
N LYS A 91 -18.63 -11.98 -3.40
CA LYS A 91 -18.16 -13.15 -2.63
C LYS A 91 -17.50 -14.19 -3.52
N ARG A 92 -18.06 -14.46 -4.71
CA ARG A 92 -17.47 -15.39 -5.68
C ARG A 92 -16.10 -14.90 -6.18
N ARG A 93 -15.98 -13.62 -6.54
CA ARG A 93 -14.70 -13.02 -6.99
C ARG A 93 -13.65 -12.99 -5.87
N LEU A 94 -14.07 -12.61 -4.65
CA LEU A 94 -13.23 -12.64 -3.46
C LEU A 94 -12.72 -14.06 -3.14
N ASN A 95 -13.58 -15.08 -3.27
CA ASN A 95 -13.19 -16.48 -3.06
C ASN A 95 -12.27 -16.99 -4.16
N TRP A 96 -12.54 -16.62 -5.42
CA TRP A 96 -11.65 -16.93 -6.53
C TRP A 96 -10.25 -16.34 -6.31
N PHE A 97 -10.16 -15.08 -5.85
CA PHE A 97 -8.90 -14.47 -5.44
C PHE A 97 -8.19 -15.28 -4.34
N GLN A 98 -8.92 -15.68 -3.29
CA GLN A 98 -8.35 -16.50 -2.20
C GLN A 98 -7.82 -17.85 -2.68
N THR A 99 -8.40 -18.45 -3.72
CA THR A 99 -7.87 -19.70 -4.29
C THR A 99 -6.58 -19.50 -5.11
N ARG A 100 -6.40 -18.33 -5.74
CA ARG A 100 -5.14 -17.93 -6.41
C ARG A 100 -4.05 -17.46 -5.43
N ARG A 101 -4.44 -17.16 -4.19
CA ARG A 101 -3.64 -16.51 -3.13
C ARG A 101 -2.28 -17.12 -2.81
N LYS A 102 -2.02 -18.40 -3.12
CA LYS A 102 -0.68 -19.00 -2.93
C LYS A 102 0.43 -18.27 -3.70
N VAL A 103 0.08 -17.55 -4.77
CA VAL A 103 1.03 -16.75 -5.56
C VAL A 103 1.14 -15.30 -5.05
N LEU A 104 0.12 -14.80 -4.33
CA LEU A 104 -0.06 -13.38 -4.00
C LEU A 104 0.08 -13.05 -2.51
N SER A 105 0.24 -14.07 -1.66
CA SER A 105 0.39 -13.89 -0.21
C SER A 105 1.59 -13.02 0.19
N ASN A 106 2.60 -12.93 -0.70
CA ASN A 106 3.80 -12.12 -0.45
C ASN A 106 3.60 -10.65 -0.90
N ALA A 107 2.55 -10.36 -1.67
CA ALA A 107 2.32 -9.05 -2.26
C ALA A 107 1.27 -8.22 -1.51
N MET A 108 0.52 -8.77 -0.56
CA MET A 108 -0.39 -7.97 0.27
C MET A 108 -0.85 -8.67 1.54
N THR A 109 -1.24 -7.88 2.53
CA THR A 109 -1.94 -8.36 3.71
C THR A 109 -3.41 -8.62 3.38
N PHE A 110 -3.83 -9.85 3.69
CA PHE A 110 -5.23 -10.24 3.77
C PHE A 110 -5.42 -10.99 5.08
N MET A 111 -6.07 -10.37 6.07
CA MET A 111 -6.27 -10.98 7.38
C MET A 111 -7.74 -11.23 7.62
N GLN A 112 -8.07 -12.38 8.23
CA GLN A 112 -9.40 -12.66 8.73
C GLN A 112 -9.35 -12.62 10.25
N SER A 113 -10.23 -11.84 10.86
CA SER A 113 -10.36 -11.74 12.31
C SER A 113 -11.77 -12.15 12.73
N GLU A 114 -11.88 -12.94 13.79
CA GLU A 114 -13.17 -13.35 14.37
C GLU A 114 -13.79 -12.25 15.28
N GLY A 115 -13.05 -11.17 15.56
CA GLY A 115 -13.42 -10.14 16.53
C GLY A 115 -14.32 -9.01 16.04
N GLY A 116 -15.08 -9.17 14.95
CA GLY A 116 -15.96 -8.10 14.46
C GLY A 116 -17.18 -7.84 15.35
N ARG A 117 -17.91 -6.75 15.06
CA ARG A 117 -19.14 -6.40 15.79
C ARG A 117 -20.09 -7.60 15.82
N LYS A 118 -20.51 -8.01 17.03
CA LYS A 118 -21.40 -9.17 17.28
C LYS A 118 -20.82 -10.53 16.86
N GLY A 119 -19.49 -10.70 16.87
CA GLY A 119 -18.84 -11.98 16.54
C GLY A 119 -18.86 -12.33 15.06
N THR A 120 -19.16 -11.36 14.19
CA THR A 120 -19.08 -11.58 12.74
C THR A 120 -17.63 -11.40 12.27
N PRO A 121 -17.08 -12.32 11.45
CA PRO A 121 -15.74 -12.15 10.92
C PRO A 121 -15.57 -10.85 10.14
N LEU A 122 -14.39 -10.23 10.29
CA LEU A 122 -13.94 -9.13 9.45
C LEU A 122 -12.76 -9.60 8.61
N ARG A 123 -12.66 -9.04 7.40
CA ARG A 123 -11.51 -9.24 6.53
C ARG A 123 -10.82 -7.90 6.33
N MET A 124 -9.54 -7.84 6.66
CA MET A 124 -8.70 -6.67 6.43
C MET A 124 -7.87 -6.87 5.17
N LEU A 125 -7.86 -5.85 4.32
CA LEU A 125 -6.95 -5.69 3.19
C LEU A 125 -5.95 -4.58 3.54
N ALA A 126 -4.67 -4.81 3.27
CA ALA A 126 -3.64 -3.77 3.31
C ALA A 126 -2.55 -4.12 2.29
N ILE A 127 -2.00 -3.12 1.59
CA ILE A 127 -0.90 -3.34 0.62
C ILE A 127 0.37 -3.83 1.32
N PRO A 128 0.89 -3.18 2.38
CA PRO A 128 2.08 -3.68 3.05
C PRO A 128 1.76 -4.95 3.84
N THR A 129 2.70 -5.88 3.87
CA THR A 129 2.71 -7.00 4.83
C THR A 129 2.96 -6.49 6.26
N GLU A 130 2.74 -7.34 7.27
CA GLU A 130 3.06 -6.97 8.66
C GLU A 130 4.54 -6.58 8.82
N ASP A 131 5.45 -7.31 8.19
CA ASP A 131 6.89 -7.01 8.25
C ASP A 131 7.22 -5.66 7.62
N ARG A 132 6.62 -5.35 6.45
CA ARG A 132 6.77 -4.06 5.78
C ARG A 132 6.18 -2.92 6.58
N LEU A 133 5.01 -3.13 7.21
CA LEU A 133 4.40 -2.18 8.15
C LEU A 133 5.37 -1.87 9.30
N ARG A 134 5.87 -2.90 9.98
CA ARG A 134 6.83 -2.74 11.08
C ARG A 134 8.08 -2.00 10.61
N SER A 135 8.55 -2.28 9.40
CA SER A 135 9.70 -1.60 8.80
C SER A 135 9.47 -0.11 8.59
N ILE A 136 8.36 0.27 7.96
CA ILE A 136 8.02 1.68 7.72
C ILE A 136 7.80 2.41 9.06
N LEU A 137 7.18 1.76 10.05
CA LEU A 137 6.97 2.35 11.37
C LEU A 137 8.27 2.72 12.09
N ARG A 138 9.40 2.02 11.83
CA ARG A 138 10.71 2.41 12.38
C ARG A 138 11.13 3.80 11.89
N TYR A 139 10.89 4.13 10.63
CA TYR A 139 11.17 5.45 10.07
C TYR A 139 10.15 6.49 10.52
N LEU A 140 8.87 6.12 10.54
CA LEU A 140 7.77 7.04 10.86
C LEU A 140 7.82 7.57 12.29
N LEU A 141 8.28 6.75 13.23
CA LEU A 141 8.30 7.05 14.65
C LEU A 141 9.67 7.55 15.13
N ASP A 142 10.63 7.74 14.24
CA ASP A 142 11.96 8.25 14.55
C ASP A 142 12.01 9.77 14.35
N GLU A 143 12.46 10.49 15.37
CA GLU A 143 12.54 11.95 15.40
C GLU A 143 13.58 12.53 14.44
N ASP A 144 14.62 11.75 14.12
CA ASP A 144 15.65 12.08 13.15
C ASP A 144 15.27 11.70 11.70
N GLU A 145 14.10 11.08 11.53
CA GLU A 145 13.51 10.77 10.24
C GLU A 145 12.19 11.56 10.05
N PHE A 146 11.04 10.92 10.27
CA PHE A 146 9.73 11.49 9.94
C PHE A 146 9.01 12.13 11.13
N LEU A 147 9.27 11.72 12.37
CA LEU A 147 8.51 12.22 13.53
C LEU A 147 9.01 13.60 13.96
N SER A 148 8.11 14.57 14.11
CA SER A 148 8.42 15.89 14.64
C SER A 148 7.44 16.29 15.73
N ASP A 149 7.76 17.36 16.45
CA ASP A 149 6.86 17.99 17.43
C ASP A 149 5.50 18.40 16.84
N TYR A 150 5.40 18.51 15.51
CA TYR A 150 4.20 18.92 14.77
C TYR A 150 3.56 17.76 13.99
N GLY A 151 4.01 16.52 14.20
CA GLY A 151 3.53 15.32 13.50
C GLY A 151 4.51 14.78 12.45
N VAL A 152 4.00 14.05 11.48
CA VAL A 152 4.79 13.35 10.45
C VAL A 152 5.24 14.32 9.36
N ARG A 153 6.55 14.40 9.09
CA ARG A 153 7.15 15.21 8.03
C ARG A 153 6.79 14.68 6.63
N SER A 154 6.74 15.57 5.65
CA SER A 154 6.56 15.18 4.24
C SER A 154 7.81 14.59 3.59
N LEU A 155 8.99 14.91 4.13
CA LEU A 155 10.29 14.39 3.75
C LEU A 155 11.07 14.08 5.03
N SER A 156 11.75 12.95 5.07
CA SER A 156 12.58 12.58 6.21
C SER A 156 13.68 13.62 6.45
N LYS A 157 13.87 13.97 7.72
CA LYS A 157 14.96 14.82 8.19
C LYS A 157 16.34 14.21 7.92
N TYR A 158 16.43 12.90 7.67
CA TYR A 158 17.65 12.24 7.17
C TYR A 158 18.28 12.98 5.98
N HIS A 159 17.45 13.53 5.08
CA HIS A 159 17.90 14.25 3.89
C HIS A 159 18.46 15.65 4.17
N GLU A 160 18.46 16.12 5.42
CA GLU A 160 19.18 17.33 5.84
C GLU A 160 20.69 17.13 5.73
N LYS A 161 21.16 15.96 6.17
CA LYS A 161 22.58 15.59 6.12
C LYS A 161 22.92 14.78 4.86
N HIS A 162 21.92 14.12 4.27
CA HIS A 162 22.08 13.20 3.14
C HIS A 162 21.13 13.55 2.00
N PRO A 163 21.32 14.70 1.31
CA PRO A 163 20.48 15.07 0.19
C PRO A 163 20.54 14.00 -0.90
N PHE A 164 19.40 13.71 -1.53
CA PHE A 164 19.36 12.78 -2.65
C PHE A 164 19.72 13.53 -3.93
N THR A 165 20.76 13.06 -4.63
CA THR A 165 21.25 13.68 -5.87
C THR A 165 21.16 12.68 -7.01
N PHE A 166 20.62 13.11 -8.15
CA PHE A 166 20.46 12.31 -9.35
C PHE A 166 21.03 13.02 -10.57
N HIS A 167 21.81 12.29 -11.37
CA HIS A 167 22.46 12.81 -12.58
C HIS A 167 21.74 12.31 -13.82
N VAL A 168 21.18 13.22 -14.62
CA VAL A 168 20.46 12.87 -15.85
C VAL A 168 20.67 13.92 -16.93
N ASN A 169 20.92 13.48 -18.17
CA ASN A 169 21.13 14.36 -19.34
C ASN A 169 22.17 15.48 -19.11
N GLY A 170 23.24 15.20 -18.35
CA GLY A 170 24.29 16.17 -18.02
C GLY A 170 23.87 17.23 -16.99
N ARG A 171 22.72 17.06 -16.33
CA ARG A 171 22.26 17.89 -15.21
C ARG A 171 22.29 17.10 -13.91
N GLU A 172 22.58 17.80 -12.83
CA GLU A 172 22.46 17.30 -11.47
C GLU A 172 21.19 17.87 -10.86
N GLU A 173 20.27 16.98 -10.47
CA GLU A 173 19.04 17.33 -9.75
C GLU A 173 19.18 16.87 -8.30
N THR A 174 18.80 17.71 -7.34
CA THR A 174 18.98 17.41 -5.91
C THR A 174 17.71 17.68 -5.11
N VAL A 175 17.29 16.70 -4.32
CA VAL A 175 16.24 16.83 -3.31
C VAL A 175 16.91 17.05 -1.95
N ARG A 176 16.64 18.22 -1.35
CA ARG A 176 17.17 18.61 -0.04
C ARG A 176 16.03 18.73 0.96
N TYR A 177 16.32 18.39 2.22
CA TYR A 177 15.43 18.74 3.30
C TYR A 177 15.38 20.26 3.49
N VAL A 178 14.17 20.81 3.55
CA VAL A 178 13.91 22.24 3.82
C VAL A 178 13.01 22.29 5.05
N PRO A 179 13.49 22.83 6.18
CA PRO A 179 12.72 22.94 7.43
C PRO A 179 11.47 23.82 7.31
#